data_AF-A0A971JCK6-F1
#
_entry.id   AF-A0A971JCK6-F1
#
_cell.length_a   1.000
_cell.length_b   1.000
_cell.length_c   1.000
_cell.angle_alpha   90.00
_cell.angle_beta   90.00
_cell.angle_gamma   90.00
#
_symmetry.space_group_name_H-M   'P 1'
#
loop_
_entity.id
_entity.type
_entity.pdbx_description
1 polymer ?
#
loop_
_entity_poly.entity_id
_entity_poly.type
_entity_poly.pdbx_seq_one_letter_code
_entity_poly.pdbx_strand_id
1 'polypeptide(L)'
;MHIKIKSNDDKNINLILPTSLVLSNLTAVIAAKAINKKAETKECQISSKDLCKLMALMRKIKKKYGRFELVDIQSAEGDIVKIVL
;
A
#
# COMPACT_ATOMS: atom_id res chain seq x y z
N MET A 1 -3.88 -3.53 -7.23
CA MET A 1 -3.75 -2.26 -6.50
C MET A 1 -3.87 -1.13 -7.48
N HIS A 2 -4.88 -0.28 -7.28
CA HIS A 2 -5.14 0.91 -8.06
C HIS A 2 -4.93 2.11 -7.14
N ILE A 3 -4.03 3.00 -7.53
CA ILE A 3 -3.81 4.28 -6.86
C ILE A 3 -4.29 5.35 -7.83
N LYS A 4 -5.34 6.07 -7.43
CA LYS A 4 -5.91 7.18 -8.19
C LYS A 4 -5.75 8.44 -7.37
N ILE A 5 -5.04 9.41 -7.93
CA ILE A 5 -4.93 10.75 -7.40
C ILE A 5 -5.50 11.67 -8.48
N LYS A 6 -6.58 12.36 -8.12
CA LYS A 6 -7.09 13.47 -8.90
C LYS A 6 -6.79 14.74 -8.15
N SER A 7 -6.17 15.69 -8.83
CA SER A 7 -6.03 17.04 -8.31
C SER A 7 -6.64 18.01 -9.31
N ASN A 8 -7.28 19.06 -8.81
CA ASN A 8 -7.95 20.05 -9.66
C ASN A 8 -6.96 20.94 -10.41
N ASP A 9 -5.80 21.23 -9.80
CA ASP A 9 -4.79 22.14 -10.37
C ASP A 9 -3.54 21.41 -10.92
N ASP A 10 -3.47 20.09 -10.72
CA ASP A 10 -2.26 19.30 -10.97
C ASP A 10 -2.52 18.06 -11.85
N LYS A 11 -1.43 17.38 -12.25
CA LYS A 11 -1.56 16.18 -13.09
C LYS A 11 -2.24 15.03 -12.35
N ASN A 12 -3.27 14.47 -12.97
CA ASN A 12 -3.92 13.25 -12.51
C ASN A 12 -2.93 12.05 -12.56
N ILE A 13 -2.79 11.33 -11.45
CA ILE A 13 -1.96 10.12 -11.36
C ILE A 13 -2.87 8.90 -11.27
N ASN A 14 -2.68 7.94 -12.18
CA ASN A 14 -3.37 6.66 -12.15
C ASN A 14 -2.36 5.52 -12.29
N LEU A 15 -2.10 4.82 -11.20
CA LEU A 15 -1.17 3.68 -11.16
C LEU A 15 -1.93 2.39 -10.95
N ILE A 16 -1.70 1.43 -11.86
CA ILE A 16 -2.26 0.08 -11.78
C ILE A 16 -1.10 -0.89 -11.58
N LEU A 17 -1.07 -1.51 -10.40
CA LEU A 17 -0.04 -2.47 -10.01
C LEU A 17 -0.68 -3.83 -9.73
N PRO A 18 -0.12 -4.94 -10.28
CA PRO A 18 -0.56 -6.28 -9.94
C PRO A 18 -0.42 -6.54 -8.44
N THR A 19 -1.48 -7.08 -7.82
CA THR A 19 -1.46 -7.39 -6.38
C THR A 19 -0.34 -8.38 -6.03
N SER A 20 -0.05 -9.33 -6.92
CA SER A 20 1.03 -10.30 -6.76
C SER A 20 2.41 -9.63 -6.67
N LEU A 21 2.60 -8.51 -7.36
CA LEU A 21 3.83 -7.73 -7.34
C LEU A 21 3.93 -6.91 -6.04
N VAL A 22 2.85 -6.20 -5.68
CA VAL A 22 2.83 -5.35 -4.47
C VAL A 22 2.98 -6.19 -3.21
N LEU A 23 2.30 -7.33 -3.13
CA LEU A 23 2.29 -8.20 -1.96
C LEU A 23 3.23 -9.41 -2.10
N SER A 24 4.36 -9.22 -2.78
CA SER A 24 5.39 -10.25 -2.96
C SER A 24 6.36 -10.30 -1.78
N ASN A 25 7.10 -11.42 -1.65
CA ASN A 25 8.16 -11.54 -0.64
C ASN A 25 9.29 -10.51 -0.88
N LEU A 26 9.61 -10.24 -2.15
CA LEU A 26 10.62 -9.25 -2.50
C LEU A 26 10.20 -7.85 -2.03
N THR A 27 8.96 -7.46 -2.33
CA THR A 27 8.41 -6.17 -1.91
C THR A 27 8.32 -6.08 -0.40
N ALA A 28 8.02 -7.18 0.30
CA ALA A 28 8.07 -7.23 1.77
C ALA A 28 9.48 -6.93 2.30
N VAL A 29 10.53 -7.51 1.73
CA VAL A 29 11.91 -7.24 2.16
C VAL A 29 12.31 -5.78 1.91
N ILE A 30 11.97 -5.23 0.74
CA ILE A 30 12.23 -3.83 0.41
C ILE A 30 11.47 -2.90 1.38
N ALA A 31 10.19 -3.18 1.61
CA ALA A 31 9.35 -2.40 2.50
C ALA A 31 9.86 -2.45 3.94
N ALA A 32 10.24 -3.63 4.46
CA ALA A 32 10.80 -3.77 5.81
C ALA A 32 12.06 -2.91 5.96
N LYS A 33 12.97 -2.95 4.98
CA LYS A 33 14.18 -2.11 4.98
C LYS A 33 13.85 -0.62 4.93
N ALA A 34 12.89 -0.21 4.11
CA ALA A 34 12.47 1.18 4.00
C ALA A 34 11.80 1.71 5.28
N ILE A 35 10.95 0.89 5.91
CA ILE A 35 10.29 1.20 7.19
C ILE A 35 11.35 1.31 8.29
N ASN A 36 12.21 0.31 8.43
CA ASN A 36 13.23 0.29 9.49
C ASN A 36 14.26 1.41 9.34
N LYS A 37 14.54 1.88 8.12
CA LYS A 37 15.40 3.06 7.88
C LYS A 37 14.79 4.34 8.48
N LYS A 38 13.46 4.42 8.59
CA LYS A 38 12.74 5.59 9.11
C LYS A 38 12.20 5.38 10.53
N ALA A 39 12.41 4.22 11.14
CA ALA A 39 11.93 3.92 12.47
C ALA A 39 12.76 4.71 13.51
N GLU A 40 12.09 5.49 14.35
CA GLU A 40 12.72 6.31 15.40
C GLU A 40 13.31 5.45 16.52
N THR A 41 12.71 4.29 16.78
CA THR A 41 13.14 3.35 17.83
C THR A 41 13.28 1.93 17.29
N LYS A 42 14.09 1.11 17.98
CA LYS A 42 14.24 -0.31 17.65
C LYS A 42 12.94 -1.11 17.86
N GLU A 43 12.07 -0.66 18.75
CA GLU A 43 10.77 -1.29 19.02
C GLU A 43 9.79 -1.13 17.85
N CYS A 44 9.97 -0.09 17.02
CA CYS A 44 9.20 0.12 15.80
C CYS A 44 9.77 -0.63 14.59
N GLN A 45 10.84 -1.42 14.75
CA GLN A 45 11.40 -2.18 13.64
C GLN A 45 10.54 -3.41 13.34
N ILE A 46 10.28 -3.65 12.06
CA ILE A 46 9.55 -4.80 11.57
C ILE A 46 10.52 -5.83 10.97
N SER A 47 10.37 -7.09 11.37
CA SER A 47 11.08 -8.19 10.74
C SER A 47 10.56 -8.41 9.32
N SER A 48 11.48 -8.57 8.35
CA SER A 48 11.11 -8.93 6.98
C SER A 48 10.27 -10.21 6.92
N LYS A 49 10.50 -11.17 7.83
CA LYS A 49 9.74 -12.42 7.90
C LYS A 49 8.28 -12.17 8.28
N ASP A 50 8.04 -11.27 9.22
CA ASP A 50 6.67 -10.94 9.67
C ASP A 50 5.95 -10.09 8.63
N LEU A 51 6.67 -9.18 7.95
CA LEU A 51 6.09 -8.45 6.83
C LEU A 51 5.75 -9.38 5.64
N CYS A 52 6.57 -10.39 5.35
CA CYS A 52 6.24 -11.44 4.37
C CYS A 52 4.94 -12.18 4.74
N LYS A 53 4.78 -12.57 6.01
CA LYS A 53 3.55 -13.22 6.50
C LYS A 53 2.34 -12.30 6.35
N LEU A 54 2.49 -11.02 6.73
CA LEU A 54 1.43 -10.01 6.59
C LEU A 54 0.99 -9.86 5.12
N MET A 55 1.94 -9.68 4.20
CA MET A 55 1.63 -9.57 2.77
C MET A 55 0.96 -10.84 2.22
N ALA A 56 1.35 -12.03 2.69
CA ALA A 56 0.67 -13.27 2.33
C ALA A 56 -0.78 -13.32 2.84
N LEU A 57 -1.03 -12.89 4.09
CA LEU A 57 -2.38 -12.78 4.64
C LEU A 57 -3.23 -11.77 3.86
N MET A 58 -2.67 -10.60 3.55
CA MET A 58 -3.36 -9.58 2.75
C MET A 58 -3.75 -10.11 1.36
N ARG A 59 -2.89 -10.91 0.69
CA ARG A 59 -3.26 -11.58 -0.58
C ARG A 59 -4.43 -12.53 -0.41
N LYS A 60 -4.45 -13.33 0.66
CA LYS A 60 -5.56 -14.27 0.95
C LYS A 60 -6.86 -13.52 1.22
N ILE A 61 -6.82 -12.48 2.04
CA ILE A 61 -7.97 -11.63 2.37
C ILE A 61 -8.51 -11.00 1.10
N LYS A 62 -7.65 -10.37 0.28
CA LYS A 62 -8.07 -9.80 -0.99
C LYS A 62 -8.69 -10.85 -1.92
N LYS A 63 -8.11 -12.05 -2.02
CA LYS A 63 -8.70 -13.14 -2.82
C LYS A 63 -10.09 -13.55 -2.30
N LYS A 64 -10.30 -13.54 -0.99
CA LYS A 64 -11.56 -13.97 -0.34
C LYS A 64 -12.68 -12.93 -0.46
N TYR A 65 -12.35 -11.65 -0.25
CA TYR A 65 -13.34 -10.57 -0.16
C TYR A 65 -13.36 -9.65 -1.40
N GLY A 66 -12.41 -9.84 -2.32
CA GLY A 66 -12.33 -9.10 -3.57
C GLY A 66 -11.71 -7.72 -3.41
N ARG A 67 -12.57 -6.70 -3.31
CA ARG A 67 -12.16 -5.29 -3.29
C ARG A 67 -11.83 -4.85 -1.87
N PHE A 68 -10.65 -4.26 -1.68
CA PHE A 68 -10.22 -3.74 -0.39
C PHE A 68 -9.85 -2.27 -0.53
N GLU A 69 -10.66 -1.36 0.02
CA GLU A 69 -10.39 0.07 -0.02
C GLU A 69 -9.51 0.44 1.18
N LEU A 70 -8.32 0.95 0.90
CA LEU A 70 -7.33 1.30 1.92
C LEU A 70 -7.40 2.79 2.27
N VAL A 71 -7.63 3.62 1.27
CA VAL A 71 -7.73 5.08 1.41
C VAL A 71 -8.80 5.58 0.45
N ASP A 72 -9.69 6.42 0.96
CA ASP A 72 -10.62 7.22 0.17
C ASP A 72 -10.73 8.59 0.84
N ILE A 73 -10.01 9.57 0.27
CA ILE A 73 -9.94 10.93 0.80
C ILE A 73 -10.43 11.88 -0.27
N GLN A 74 -11.31 12.79 0.13
CA GLN A 74 -11.77 13.89 -0.69
C GLN A 74 -11.51 15.21 0.05
N SER A 75 -10.77 16.13 -0.58
CA SER A 75 -10.54 17.48 -0.04
C SER A 75 -11.75 18.39 -0.31
N ALA A 76 -11.92 19.42 0.51
CA ALA A 76 -12.91 20.48 0.28
C ALA A 76 -12.67 21.21 -1.06
N GLU A 77 -11.43 21.25 -1.51
CA GLU A 77 -11.01 21.85 -2.78
C GLU A 77 -11.25 20.92 -3.99
N GLY A 78 -11.71 19.69 -3.77
CA GLY A 78 -12.10 18.73 -4.81
C GLY A 78 -11.07 17.66 -5.16
N ASP A 79 -9.89 17.68 -4.54
CA ASP A 79 -8.87 16.65 -4.73
C ASP A 79 -9.32 15.28 -4.19
N ILE A 80 -9.02 14.20 -4.92
CA ILE A 80 -9.42 12.84 -4.58
C ILE A 80 -8.19 11.93 -4.55
N VAL A 81 -7.96 11.28 -3.40
CA VAL A 81 -6.95 10.22 -3.26
C VAL A 81 -7.65 8.92 -2.92
N LYS A 82 -7.60 7.97 -3.85
CA LYS A 82 -8.20 6.65 -3.68
C LYS A 82 -7.18 5.54 -3.90
N ILE A 83 -6.98 4.72 -2.88
CA ILE A 83 -6.12 3.54 -2.92
C ILE A 83 -6.99 2.30 -2.70
N VAL A 84 -7.08 1.47 -3.72
CA VAL A 84 -7.81 0.20 -3.69
C VAL A 84 -6.82 -0.92 -3.93
N LEU A 85 -6.73 -1.87 -3.00
CA LEU A 85 -5.82 -3.00 -3.15
C LEU A 85 -6.32 -3.96 -4.22
#